data_AF-A0A2H3C8P5-F1
#
_entry.id   AF-A0A2H3C8P5-F1
#
_cell.length_a   1.000
_cell.length_b   1.000
_cell.length_c   1.000
_cell.angle_alpha   90.00
_cell.angle_beta   90.00
_cell.angle_gamma   90.00
#
_symmetry.space_group_name_H-M   'P 1'
#
loop_
_entity.id
_entity.type
_entity.pdbx_description
1 polymer ?
#
loop_
_entity_poly.entity_id
_entity_poly.type
_entity_poly.pdbx_seq_one_letter_code
_entity_poly.pdbx_strand_id
1 'polypeptide(L)'
;ETDRVSLLATASQSSELLSVLKEKIDHARQMLNALLDGQAKVAENLRAAKTLLHPIRSIPDDVLKHIFSFCVHEVYDILEEDDVPNSLGSRKPPWTLSQVCRSWRRVSLSTASLWRCLSIDF
;
A
#
# COMPACT_ATOMS: atom_id res chain seq x y z
N GLU A 1 54.83 -35.18 33.61
CA GLU A 1 53.45 -35.72 33.74
C GLU A 1 52.46 -34.66 34.21
N THR A 2 52.84 -33.83 35.19
CA THR A 2 52.09 -32.67 35.72
C THR A 2 51.62 -31.65 34.67
N ASP A 3 52.44 -31.30 33.68
CA ASP A 3 52.04 -30.33 32.63
C ASP A 3 50.89 -30.83 31.75
N ARG A 4 50.82 -32.13 31.51
CA ARG A 4 49.83 -32.72 30.60
C ARG A 4 48.43 -32.74 31.23
N VAL A 5 48.36 -32.93 32.55
CA VAL A 5 47.10 -32.90 33.32
C VAL A 5 46.54 -31.47 33.38
N SER A 6 47.39 -30.47 33.62
CA SER A 6 46.99 -29.04 33.64
C SER A 6 46.49 -28.54 32.29
N LEU A 7 47.08 -29.02 31.19
CA LEU A 7 46.62 -28.68 29.83
C LEU A 7 45.24 -29.28 29.52
N LEU A 8 44.96 -30.52 29.95
CA LEU A 8 43.67 -31.15 29.77
C LEU A 8 42.56 -30.49 30.61
N ALA A 9 42.87 -30.07 31.84
CA ALA A 9 41.93 -29.32 32.68
C ALA A 9 41.55 -27.98 32.04
N THR A 10 42.53 -27.24 31.53
CA THR A 10 42.31 -25.96 30.84
C THR A 10 41.49 -26.14 29.54
N ALA A 11 41.75 -27.21 28.79
CA ALA A 11 40.98 -27.54 27.57
C ALA A 11 39.51 -27.89 27.89
N SER A 12 39.27 -28.66 28.97
CA SER A 12 37.91 -28.98 29.43
C SER A 12 37.13 -27.73 29.82
N GLN A 13 37.75 -26.84 30.60
CA GLN A 13 37.13 -25.59 31.05
C GLN A 13 36.85 -24.62 29.89
N SER A 14 37.75 -24.55 28.91
CA SER A 14 37.56 -23.74 27.70
C SER A 14 36.42 -24.27 26.83
N SER A 15 36.27 -25.60 26.73
CA SER A 15 35.15 -26.25 26.03
C SER A 15 33.81 -25.93 26.69
N GLU A 16 33.76 -25.96 28.03
CA GLU A 16 32.56 -25.63 28.79
C GLU A 16 32.15 -24.17 28.62
N LEU A 17 33.09 -23.23 28.67
CA LEU A 17 32.85 -21.81 28.37
C LEU A 17 32.34 -21.59 26.95
N LEU A 18 32.91 -22.28 25.96
CA LEU A 18 32.45 -22.23 24.57
C LEU A 18 31.01 -22.74 24.43
N SER A 19 30.65 -23.81 25.15
CA SER A 19 29.28 -24.34 25.17
C SER A 19 28.29 -23.31 25.70
N VAL A 20 28.60 -22.67 26.84
CA VAL A 20 27.75 -21.63 27.44
C VAL A 20 27.60 -20.41 26.52
N LEU A 21 28.69 -19.97 25.89
CA LEU A 21 28.63 -18.85 24.93
C LEU A 21 27.80 -19.20 23.71
N LYS A 22 27.92 -20.42 23.19
CA LYS A 22 27.12 -20.90 22.06
C LYS A 22 25.63 -20.93 22.40
N GLU A 23 25.27 -21.44 23.57
CA GLU A 23 23.88 -21.45 24.05
C GLU A 23 23.32 -20.02 24.16
N LYS A 24 24.09 -19.07 24.72
CA LYS A 24 23.69 -17.66 24.78
C LYS A 24 23.51 -17.04 23.40
N ILE A 25 24.40 -17.33 22.45
CA ILE A 25 24.28 -16.86 21.07
C ILE A 25 23.02 -17.42 20.42
N ASP A 26 22.76 -18.71 20.59
CA ASP A 26 21.59 -19.38 19.99
C ASP A 26 20.29 -18.84 20.60
N HIS A 27 20.24 -18.63 21.92
CA HIS A 27 19.11 -17.98 22.57
C HIS A 27 18.90 -16.54 22.08
N ALA A 28 19.96 -15.73 21.97
CA ALA A 28 19.86 -14.36 21.47
C ALA A 28 19.39 -14.33 20.00
N ARG A 29 19.84 -15.27 19.17
CA ARG A 29 19.38 -15.43 17.78
C ARG A 29 17.90 -15.80 17.70
N GLN A 30 17.45 -16.74 18.54
CA GLN A 30 16.03 -17.11 18.60
C GLN A 30 15.16 -15.91 18.99
N MET A 31 15.58 -15.14 20.00
CA MET A 31 14.87 -13.95 20.42
C MET A 31 14.85 -12.86 19.33
N LEU A 32 15.97 -12.67 18.62
CA LEU A 32 16.02 -11.76 17.48
C LEU A 32 15.06 -12.18 16.36
N ASN A 33 15.04 -13.47 16.01
CA ASN A 33 14.14 -13.98 14.98
C ASN A 33 12.67 -13.77 15.37
N ALA A 34 12.30 -14.06 16.62
CA ALA A 34 10.95 -13.82 17.12
C ALA A 34 10.54 -12.33 17.03
N LEU A 35 11.46 -11.41 17.32
CA LEU A 35 11.22 -9.98 17.18
C LEU A 35 11.06 -9.55 15.71
N LEU A 36 11.87 -10.11 14.80
CA LEU A 36 11.76 -9.84 13.36
C LEU A 36 10.42 -10.34 12.80
N ASP A 37 9.98 -11.54 13.19
CA ASP A 37 8.68 -12.09 12.81
C ASP A 37 7.54 -11.21 13.34
N GLY A 38 7.64 -10.76 14.60
CA GLY A 38 6.71 -9.80 15.19
C GLY A 38 6.67 -8.48 14.43
N GLN A 39 7.83 -7.93 14.06
CA GLN A 39 7.94 -6.69 13.29
C GLN A 39 7.29 -6.83 11.91
N ALA A 40 7.54 -7.94 11.21
CA ALA A 40 6.95 -8.22 9.90
C ALA A 40 5.41 -8.26 9.98
N LYS A 41 4.87 -8.96 10.99
CA LYS A 41 3.43 -9.08 11.20
C LYS A 41 2.77 -7.74 11.54
N VAL A 42 3.39 -6.93 12.39
CA VAL A 42 2.90 -5.58 12.71
C VAL A 42 2.93 -4.67 11.48
N ALA A 43 4.00 -4.73 10.69
CA ALA A 43 4.12 -3.95 9.46
C ALA A 43 3.04 -4.32 8.43
N GLU A 44 2.72 -5.61 8.30
CA GLU A 44 1.63 -6.08 7.45
C GLU A 44 0.26 -5.57 7.93
N ASN A 45 -0.03 -5.70 9.23
CA ASN A 45 -1.27 -5.20 9.82
C ASN A 45 -1.42 -3.68 9.62
N LEU A 46 -0.34 -2.92 9.79
CA LEU A 46 -0.34 -1.48 9.57
C LEU A 46 -0.61 -1.15 8.10
N ARG A 47 -0.02 -1.90 7.16
CA ARG A 47 -0.26 -1.71 5.72
C ARG A 47 -1.72 -2.01 5.37
N ALA A 48 -2.29 -3.08 5.91
CA ALA A 48 -3.69 -3.42 5.74
C ALA A 48 -4.61 -2.32 6.30
N ALA A 49 -4.35 -1.85 7.53
CA ALA A 49 -5.10 -0.77 8.16
C ALA A 49 -5.02 0.53 7.34
N LYS A 50 -3.83 0.95 6.90
CA LYS A 50 -3.65 2.12 6.02
C LYS A 50 -4.41 1.99 4.71
N THR A 51 -4.47 0.77 4.16
CA THR A 51 -5.22 0.50 2.93
C THR A 51 -6.72 0.64 3.19
N LEU A 52 -7.24 0.05 4.26
CA LEU A 52 -8.67 0.12 4.60
C LEU A 52 -9.11 1.53 4.97
N LEU A 53 -8.29 2.24 5.74
CA LEU A 53 -8.52 3.62 6.20
C LEU A 53 -8.09 4.66 5.16
N HIS A 54 -7.73 4.25 3.95
CA HIS A 54 -7.31 5.19 2.92
C HIS A 54 -8.47 6.17 2.63
N PRO A 55 -8.26 7.51 2.69
CA PRO A 55 -9.34 8.49 2.64
C PRO A 55 -10.31 8.28 1.46
N ILE A 56 -9.78 7.93 0.30
CA ILE A 56 -10.58 7.65 -0.91
C ILE A 56 -11.65 6.56 -0.75
N ARG A 57 -11.52 5.66 0.23
CA ARG A 57 -12.49 4.59 0.54
C ARG A 57 -13.52 5.01 1.57
N SER A 58 -13.26 6.08 2.34
CA SER A 58 -14.17 6.61 3.35
C SER A 58 -14.97 7.82 2.86
N ILE A 59 -14.62 8.41 1.71
CA ILE A 59 -15.36 9.53 1.14
C ILE A 59 -16.75 9.03 0.71
N PRO A 60 -17.83 9.67 1.19
CA PRO A 60 -19.20 9.38 0.76
C PRO A 60 -19.41 9.56 -0.76
N ASP A 61 -20.33 8.77 -1.33
CA ASP A 61 -20.60 8.79 -2.77
C ASP A 61 -21.06 10.19 -3.25
N ASP A 62 -21.81 10.95 -2.46
CA ASP A 62 -22.25 12.33 -2.77
C ASP A 62 -21.09 13.32 -2.84
N VAL A 63 -20.12 13.22 -1.93
CA VAL A 63 -18.90 14.05 -1.98
C VAL A 63 -18.06 13.70 -3.21
N LEU A 64 -17.93 12.40 -3.55
CA LEU A 64 -17.26 12.00 -4.79
C LEU A 64 -17.97 12.54 -6.03
N LYS A 65 -19.31 12.49 -6.07
CA LYS A 65 -20.10 13.07 -7.18
C LYS A 65 -19.83 14.56 -7.33
N HIS A 66 -19.81 15.29 -6.21
CA HIS A 66 -19.56 16.72 -6.22
C HIS A 66 -18.13 17.04 -6.70
N ILE A 67 -17.13 16.27 -6.29
CA ILE A 67 -15.76 16.43 -6.81
C ILE A 67 -15.73 16.12 -8.32
N PHE A 68 -16.39 15.04 -8.75
CA PHE A 68 -16.41 14.63 -10.14
C PHE A 68 -17.10 15.64 -11.07
N SER A 69 -18.08 16.41 -10.58
CA SER A 69 -18.71 17.46 -11.40
C SER A 69 -17.74 18.58 -11.78
N PHE A 70 -16.68 18.81 -11.00
CA PHE A 70 -15.62 19.77 -11.38
C PHE A 70 -14.59 19.18 -12.36
N CYS A 71 -14.67 17.89 -12.66
CA CYS A 71 -13.70 17.20 -13.51
C CYS A 71 -14.20 16.99 -14.95
N VAL A 72 -15.48 17.23 -15.22
CA VAL A 72 -16.11 17.02 -16.53
C VAL A 72 -16.46 18.37 -17.16
N HIS A 73 -16.44 18.45 -18.48
CA HIS A 73 -16.85 19.65 -19.20
C HIS A 73 -18.37 19.83 -19.08
N GLU A 74 -18.77 21.06 -18.85
CA GLU A 74 -20.15 21.49 -18.98
C GLU A 74 -20.45 21.97 -20.40
N VAL A 75 -21.74 22.14 -20.70
CA VAL A 75 -22.19 22.58 -22.04
C VAL A 75 -21.53 23.88 -22.47
N TYR A 76 -21.28 24.78 -21.53
CA TYR A 76 -20.67 26.08 -21.81
C TYR A 76 -19.21 25.94 -22.23
N ASP A 77 -18.46 25.05 -21.57
CA ASP A 77 -17.05 24.77 -21.90
C ASP A 77 -16.94 24.23 -23.34
N ILE A 78 -17.87 23.36 -23.75
CA ILE A 78 -17.88 22.80 -25.11
C ILE A 78 -18.20 23.86 -26.19
N LEU A 79 -18.98 24.89 -25.84
CA LEU A 79 -19.41 25.89 -26.81
C LEU A 79 -18.44 27.07 -26.94
N GLU A 80 -17.60 27.31 -25.92
CA GLU A 80 -16.65 28.43 -25.91
C GLU A 80 -15.21 28.02 -26.24
N GLU A 81 -14.84 26.76 -26.05
CA GLU A 81 -13.48 26.30 -26.33
C GLU A 81 -13.30 25.93 -27.81
N ASP A 82 -12.27 26.50 -28.45
CA ASP A 82 -11.90 26.19 -29.84
C ASP A 82 -11.40 24.74 -30.03
N ASP A 83 -10.99 24.05 -28.96
CA ASP A 83 -10.41 22.69 -28.98
C ASP A 83 -10.99 21.82 -27.86
N VAL A 84 -12.26 21.43 -28.01
CA VAL A 84 -12.94 20.56 -27.05
C VAL A 84 -12.44 19.12 -27.18
N PRO A 85 -11.97 18.47 -26.10
CA PRO A 85 -11.50 17.10 -26.19
C PRO A 85 -12.60 16.12 -26.64
N ASN A 86 -12.31 15.32 -27.66
CA ASN A 86 -13.17 14.21 -28.08
C ASN A 86 -13.49 13.29 -26.88
N SER A 87 -14.78 13.19 -26.55
CA SER A 87 -15.30 12.44 -25.41
C SER A 87 -15.21 10.93 -25.60
N LEU A 88 -14.87 10.43 -26.78
CA LEU A 88 -14.51 9.03 -27.01
C LEU A 88 -13.08 8.70 -26.52
N GLY A 89 -12.28 9.73 -26.19
CA GLY A 89 -10.96 9.58 -25.60
C GLY A 89 -11.01 8.96 -24.19
N SER A 90 -10.66 7.68 -24.06
CA SER A 90 -10.67 6.96 -22.77
C SER A 90 -9.70 7.51 -21.71
N ARG A 91 -8.80 8.42 -22.12
CA ARG A 91 -7.81 9.11 -21.27
C ARG A 91 -8.30 10.47 -20.75
N LYS A 92 -9.56 10.84 -21.00
CA LYS A 92 -10.18 12.07 -20.51
C LYS A 92 -11.38 11.76 -19.60
N PRO A 93 -11.76 12.67 -18.68
CA PRO A 93 -13.03 12.57 -17.98
C PRO A 93 -14.21 12.54 -18.97
N PRO A 94 -15.32 11.88 -18.61
CA PRO A 94 -15.57 11.15 -17.36
C PRO A 94 -14.90 9.76 -17.28
N TRP A 95 -14.28 9.25 -18.36
CA TRP A 95 -13.73 7.89 -18.40
C TRP A 95 -12.64 7.63 -17.38
N THR A 96 -11.71 8.57 -17.20
CA THR A 96 -10.60 8.43 -16.24
C THR A 96 -11.10 8.25 -14.81
N LEU A 97 -12.19 8.91 -14.43
CA LEU A 97 -12.83 8.76 -13.12
C LEU A 97 -13.29 7.31 -12.90
N SER A 98 -13.83 6.67 -13.94
CA SER A 98 -14.29 5.27 -13.88
C SER A 98 -13.16 4.23 -13.84
N GLN A 99 -11.91 4.64 -14.07
CA GLN A 99 -10.76 3.74 -14.19
C GLN A 99 -9.90 3.66 -12.91
N VAL A 100 -10.14 4.50 -11.91
CA VAL A 100 -9.32 4.57 -10.69
C VAL A 100 -9.52 3.36 -9.77
N CYS A 101 -10.77 3.09 -9.37
CA CYS A 101 -11.10 1.97 -8.51
C CYS A 101 -12.58 1.55 -8.65
N ARG A 102 -12.97 0.44 -8.01
CA ARG A 102 -14.37 -0.06 -8.06
C ARG A 102 -15.39 0.96 -7.53
N SER A 103 -15.06 1.68 -6.46
CA SER A 103 -15.97 2.69 -5.88
C SER A 103 -16.17 3.86 -6.84
N TRP A 104 -15.07 4.43 -7.36
CA TRP A 104 -15.12 5.53 -8.32
C TRP A 104 -15.84 5.15 -9.60
N ARG A 105 -15.63 3.92 -10.10
CA ARG A 105 -16.37 3.36 -11.23
C ARG A 105 -17.87 3.35 -10.96
N ARG A 106 -18.30 2.83 -9.82
CA ARG A 106 -19.71 2.80 -9.44
C ARG A 106 -20.30 4.20 -9.41
N VAL A 107 -19.62 5.15 -8.76
CA VAL A 107 -20.10 6.54 -8.65
C VAL A 107 -20.15 7.21 -10.02
N SER A 108 -19.07 7.13 -10.80
CA SER A 108 -18.96 7.72 -12.14
C SER A 108 -20.06 7.21 -13.08
N LEU A 109 -20.26 5.88 -13.15
CA LEU A 109 -21.26 5.29 -14.06
C LEU A 109 -22.71 5.47 -13.57
N SER A 110 -22.95 5.59 -12.26
CA SER A 110 -24.31 5.79 -11.71
C SER A 110 -24.74 7.25 -11.67
N THR A 111 -23.86 8.20 -12.00
CA THR A 111 -24.13 9.63 -11.90
C THR A 111 -24.32 10.21 -13.30
N ALA A 112 -25.56 10.17 -13.79
CA ALA A 112 -25.91 10.60 -15.14
C ALA A 112 -25.48 12.04 -15.48
N SER A 113 -25.44 12.94 -14.49
CA SER A 113 -25.01 14.33 -14.70
C SER A 113 -23.56 14.46 -15.19
N LEU A 114 -22.70 13.49 -14.89
CA LEU A 114 -21.30 13.46 -15.38
C LEU A 114 -21.17 13.14 -16.87
N TRP A 115 -22.26 12.63 -17.47
CA TRP A 115 -22.31 12.19 -18.87
C TRP A 115 -23.27 13.05 -19.70
N ARG A 116 -23.71 14.18 -19.15
CA ARG A 116 -24.73 15.04 -19.76
C ARG A 116 -24.21 15.74 -21.03
N CYS A 117 -22.91 15.98 -21.12
CA CYS A 117 -22.28 16.66 -22.24
C CYS A 117 -21.16 15.78 -22.81
N LEU A 118 -21.21 15.52 -24.11
CA LEU A 118 -20.21 14.72 -24.83
C LEU A 118 -19.95 15.41 -26.18
N SER A 119 -18.68 15.68 -26.47
CA SER A 119 -18.22 16.13 -27.79
C SER A 119 -17.71 14.93 -28.58
N ILE A 120 -18.13 14.79 -29.84
CA ILE A 120 -17.67 13.73 -30.74
C ILE A 120 -17.25 14.41 -32.04
N ASP A 121 -15.96 14.39 -32.31
CA ASP A 121 -15.41 14.85 -33.58
C ASP A 121 -15.49 13.69 -34.60
N PHE A 122 -15.97 13.99 -35.81
CA PHE A 122 -16.10 13.05 -36.92
C PHE A 122 -15.02 13.25 -37.97
#